data_AF-A0A2S6QJA6-F1
#
_entry.id   AF-A0A2S6QJA6-F1
#
_cell.length_a   1.000
_cell.length_b   1.000
_cell.length_c   1.000
_cell.angle_alpha   90.00
_cell.angle_beta   90.00
_cell.angle_gamma   90.00
#
_symmetry.space_group_name_H-M   'P 1'
#
loop_
_entity.id
_entity.type
_entity.pdbx_description
1 polymer ?
#
loop_
_entity_poly.entity_id
_entity_poly.type
_entity_poly.pdbx_seq_one_letter_code
_entity_poly.pdbx_strand_id
1 'polypeptide(L)'
;MINEKKDDGYSYATRDCPKCGTVNSNSPALTYSWKQWKLKSCSICEFVYLENPPGYEALVSEFAWERNHGDRSIRMKQEFPFTYHFSRVWKKFRRWLIRKPNKLAKRIKVYFPPGPVVDIGCGVGDYLAGLPEIYQPFGIEISEDLARQASERLSSRGGKIFAASAIEGLSEIKKESMSGIIMRSFLEHEREPLVLLGSAWSALSPGGAAIIKVPNYASFNRKLMGNRWCGFRFPGHVNYFTPESLRAMVESVGFQVEKFSLTDHFYLSDNMWMVVRKCNKIRNTD
;
A
#
# COMPACT_ATOMS: atom_id res chain seq x y z
N MET A 1 -12.89 22.44 2.56
CA MET A 1 -13.45 22.42 3.93
C MET A 1 -13.90 20.99 4.22
N ILE A 2 -13.25 20.33 5.17
CA ILE A 2 -13.53 18.94 5.53
C ILE A 2 -14.80 18.95 6.39
N ASN A 3 -15.91 18.40 5.87
CA ASN A 3 -17.13 18.24 6.66
C ASN A 3 -17.00 16.96 7.49
N GLU A 4 -16.66 17.10 8.77
CA GLU A 4 -16.70 16.01 9.73
C GLU A 4 -18.15 15.72 10.13
N LYS A 5 -18.63 14.50 9.86
CA LYS A 5 -19.87 13.98 10.47
C LYS A 5 -19.50 12.90 11.48
N LYS A 6 -20.11 13.00 12.67
CA LYS A 6 -20.02 12.00 13.74
C LYS A 6 -21.27 11.13 13.67
N ASP A 7 -21.13 9.89 13.21
CA ASP A 7 -22.09 8.81 13.49
C ASP A 7 -21.26 7.58 13.93
N ASP A 8 -21.73 6.89 14.97
CA ASP A 8 -21.11 5.71 15.60
C ASP A 8 -19.79 5.93 16.35
N GLY A 9 -19.47 7.16 16.76
CA GLY A 9 -18.33 7.45 17.65
C GLY A 9 -16.97 7.64 16.95
N TYR A 10 -16.92 7.64 15.61
CA TYR A 10 -15.68 7.83 14.84
C TYR A 10 -15.77 9.11 14.00
N SER A 11 -14.70 9.92 13.96
CA SER A 11 -14.58 11.00 12.98
C SER A 11 -14.11 10.44 11.64
N TYR A 12 -14.91 10.64 10.60
CA TYR A 12 -14.51 10.34 9.23
C TYR A 12 -14.76 11.56 8.33
N ALA A 13 -13.80 11.80 7.44
CA ALA A 13 -13.85 12.87 6.46
C ALA A 13 -14.21 12.28 5.11
N THR A 14 -15.21 12.84 4.43
CA THR A 14 -15.45 12.52 3.01
C THR A 14 -14.33 13.11 2.17
N ARG A 15 -13.83 12.36 1.20
CA ARG A 15 -12.81 12.81 0.23
C ARG A 15 -13.26 12.69 -1.21
N ASP A 16 -12.70 13.55 -2.05
CA ASP A 16 -12.80 13.47 -3.50
C ASP A 16 -11.96 12.32 -4.06
N CYS A 17 -12.04 12.09 -5.38
CA CYS A 17 -11.28 11.01 -6.00
C CYS A 17 -9.77 11.20 -5.78
N PRO A 18 -9.07 10.26 -5.13
CA PRO A 18 -7.64 10.40 -4.82
C PRO A 18 -6.73 10.28 -6.06
N LYS A 19 -7.28 9.95 -7.23
CA LYS A 19 -6.54 9.86 -8.50
C LYS A 19 -6.66 11.12 -9.37
N CYS A 20 -7.79 11.84 -9.33
CA CYS A 20 -8.04 12.95 -10.25
C CYS A 20 -8.72 14.16 -9.62
N GLY A 21 -9.04 14.13 -8.32
CA GLY A 21 -9.68 15.23 -7.61
C GLY A 21 -11.16 15.44 -7.93
N THR A 22 -11.77 14.63 -8.80
CA THR A 22 -13.20 14.74 -9.10
C THR A 22 -14.05 14.56 -7.85
N VAL A 23 -14.98 15.49 -7.64
CA VAL A 23 -16.01 15.42 -6.59
C VAL A 23 -17.05 14.36 -6.97
N ASN A 24 -17.24 13.36 -6.12
CA ASN A 24 -18.18 12.25 -6.35
C ASN A 24 -19.24 12.15 -5.23
N SER A 25 -19.48 13.23 -4.47
CA SER A 25 -20.41 13.25 -3.35
C SER A 25 -21.82 12.77 -3.73
N ASN A 26 -22.27 13.09 -4.94
CA ASN A 26 -23.58 12.68 -5.48
C ASN A 26 -23.57 11.31 -6.18
N SER A 27 -22.40 10.72 -6.44
CA SER A 27 -22.32 9.38 -7.04
C SER A 27 -22.82 8.32 -6.06
N PRO A 28 -23.58 7.31 -6.52
CA PRO A 28 -24.06 6.25 -5.65
C PRO A 28 -22.90 5.42 -5.08
N ALA A 29 -23.07 4.93 -3.84
CA ALA A 29 -22.14 3.98 -3.26
C ALA A 29 -22.21 2.64 -4.00
N LEU A 30 -21.06 1.96 -4.11
CA LEU A 30 -20.99 0.62 -4.68
C LEU A 30 -21.63 -0.40 -3.74
N THR A 31 -22.17 -1.47 -4.32
CA THR A 31 -22.78 -2.61 -3.60
C THR A 31 -21.81 -3.35 -2.67
N TYR A 32 -20.51 -3.12 -2.83
CA TYR A 32 -19.43 -3.66 -2.01
C TYR A 32 -19.19 -2.89 -0.69
N SER A 33 -19.89 -1.77 -0.47
CA SER A 33 -19.84 -0.97 0.76
C SER A 33 -20.25 -1.79 1.99
N TRP A 34 -19.79 -1.39 3.18
CA TRP A 34 -20.05 -2.15 4.40
C TRP A 34 -20.26 -1.25 5.60
N LYS A 35 -21.43 -1.38 6.25
CA LYS A 35 -21.90 -0.51 7.34
C LYS A 35 -21.79 0.97 6.94
N GLN A 36 -21.10 1.81 7.72
CA GLN A 36 -20.87 3.22 7.43
C GLN A 36 -19.85 3.46 6.31
N TRP A 37 -19.02 2.47 5.94
CA TRP A 37 -17.91 2.63 4.99
C TRP A 37 -18.38 2.52 3.54
N LYS A 38 -18.33 3.64 2.80
CA LYS A 38 -18.88 3.79 1.46
C LYS A 38 -17.78 3.73 0.40
N LEU A 39 -17.81 2.69 -0.43
CA LEU A 39 -16.98 2.63 -1.63
C LEU A 39 -17.65 3.39 -2.76
N LYS A 40 -16.87 4.16 -3.52
CA LYS A 40 -17.32 4.84 -4.73
C LYS A 40 -16.40 4.52 -5.90
N SER A 41 -16.96 4.53 -7.11
CA SER A 41 -16.20 4.59 -8.35
C SER A 41 -16.29 6.01 -8.88
N CYS A 42 -15.14 6.57 -9.26
CA CYS A 42 -15.08 7.92 -9.82
C CYS A 42 -15.81 7.99 -11.17
N SER A 43 -16.68 8.98 -11.36
CA SER A 43 -17.42 9.18 -12.61
C SER A 43 -16.55 9.55 -13.83
N ILE A 44 -15.32 10.03 -13.60
CA ILE A 44 -14.41 10.48 -14.66
C ILE A 44 -13.31 9.46 -14.96
N CYS A 45 -12.65 8.95 -13.91
CA CYS A 45 -11.48 8.08 -14.08
C CYS A 45 -11.71 6.63 -13.61
N GLU A 46 -12.94 6.30 -13.21
CA GLU A 46 -13.40 4.98 -12.76
C GLU A 46 -12.69 4.40 -11.52
N PHE A 47 -11.72 5.12 -10.96
CA PHE A 47 -10.96 4.68 -9.79
C PHE A 47 -11.88 4.39 -8.62
N VAL A 48 -11.67 3.23 -7.98
CA VAL A 48 -12.47 2.80 -6.82
C VAL A 48 -11.75 3.12 -5.53
N TYR A 49 -12.45 3.77 -4.61
CA TYR A 49 -11.89 4.25 -3.37
C TYR A 49 -12.95 4.32 -2.27
N LEU A 50 -12.50 4.30 -1.02
CA LEU A 50 -13.35 4.59 0.14
C LEU A 50 -13.55 6.10 0.24
N GLU A 51 -14.80 6.55 0.17
CA GLU A 51 -15.17 7.96 0.24
C GLU A 51 -14.91 8.54 1.63
N ASN A 52 -15.19 7.77 2.68
CA ASN A 52 -15.12 8.22 4.05
C ASN A 52 -14.08 7.43 4.87
N PRO A 53 -12.79 7.53 4.57
CA PRO A 53 -11.77 6.85 5.38
C PRO A 53 -11.69 7.45 6.80
N PRO A 54 -11.40 6.63 7.82
CA PRO A 54 -11.27 7.08 9.21
C PRO A 54 -10.11 8.05 9.35
N GLY A 55 -10.20 9.04 10.25
CA GLY A 55 -9.13 10.00 10.61
C GLY A 55 -7.74 9.39 10.86
N TYR A 56 -6.64 10.17 10.70
CA TYR A 56 -5.29 9.59 10.80
C TYR A 56 -5.02 9.16 12.24
N GLU A 57 -5.44 9.97 13.20
CA GLU A 57 -5.41 9.66 14.62
C GLU A 57 -6.11 8.34 14.94
N ALA A 58 -7.33 8.13 14.43
CA ALA A 58 -8.07 6.87 14.61
C ALA A 58 -7.38 5.68 13.91
N LEU A 59 -6.70 5.91 12.78
CA LEU A 59 -5.87 4.89 12.12
C LEU A 59 -4.70 4.42 12.98
N VAL A 60 -4.07 5.34 13.72
CA VAL A 60 -2.94 5.05 14.62
C VAL A 60 -3.41 4.44 15.94
N SER A 61 -4.44 4.98 16.55
CA SER A 61 -4.83 4.62 17.92
C SER A 61 -5.73 3.40 17.99
N GLU A 62 -6.69 3.25 17.07
CA GLU A 62 -7.77 2.25 17.17
C GLU A 62 -7.65 1.17 16.09
N PHE A 63 -7.16 1.56 14.91
CA PHE A 63 -7.06 0.72 13.73
C PHE A 63 -5.62 0.32 13.37
N ALA A 64 -4.68 0.51 14.30
CA ALA A 64 -3.29 0.07 14.18
C ALA A 64 -3.23 -1.35 13.63
N TRP A 65 -2.27 -1.62 12.74
CA TRP A 65 -2.14 -2.89 12.03
C TRP A 65 -2.13 -4.11 12.97
N GLU A 66 -1.66 -3.92 14.21
CA GLU A 66 -1.65 -4.90 15.30
C GLU A 66 -3.05 -5.32 15.76
N ARG A 67 -4.02 -4.40 15.78
CA ARG A 67 -5.38 -4.61 16.33
C ARG A 67 -6.39 -5.00 15.25
N ASN A 68 -6.14 -4.61 14.00
CA ASN A 68 -7.13 -4.69 12.91
C ASN A 68 -7.16 -6.01 12.11
N HIS A 69 -6.42 -7.02 12.55
CA HIS A 69 -6.54 -8.37 11.99
C HIS A 69 -7.92 -9.02 12.28
N GLY A 70 -8.71 -8.41 13.17
CA GLY A 70 -10.03 -8.85 13.61
C GLY A 70 -11.16 -8.64 12.59
N ASP A 71 -11.36 -7.43 12.08
CA ASP A 71 -12.64 -7.04 11.44
C ASP A 71 -13.01 -7.84 10.20
N ARG A 72 -12.06 -8.13 9.31
CA ARG A 72 -12.32 -9.03 8.18
C ARG A 72 -12.66 -10.44 8.67
N SER A 73 -11.94 -10.94 9.66
CA SER A 73 -12.18 -12.29 10.21
C SER A 73 -13.53 -12.36 10.92
N ILE A 74 -13.91 -11.30 11.63
CA ILE A 74 -15.19 -11.13 12.31
C ILE A 74 -16.31 -11.08 11.27
N ARG A 75 -16.23 -10.19 10.28
CA ARG A 75 -17.19 -10.11 9.16
C ARG A 75 -17.35 -11.45 8.45
N MET A 76 -16.23 -12.13 8.11
CA MET A 76 -16.28 -13.42 7.43
C MET A 76 -16.91 -14.51 8.29
N LYS A 77 -16.66 -14.53 9.61
CA LYS A 77 -17.30 -15.45 10.55
C LYS A 77 -18.80 -15.16 10.70
N GLN A 78 -19.20 -13.90 10.73
CA GLN A 78 -20.59 -13.45 10.89
C GLN A 78 -21.41 -13.70 9.62
N GLU A 79 -20.94 -13.23 8.46
CA GLU A 79 -21.70 -13.28 7.22
C GLU A 79 -21.55 -14.65 6.51
N PHE A 80 -20.40 -15.33 6.65
CA PHE A 80 -20.07 -16.53 5.83
C PHE A 80 -19.26 -17.64 6.55
N PRO A 81 -19.75 -18.17 7.69
CA PRO A 81 -18.98 -19.04 8.59
C PRO A 81 -18.40 -20.31 7.93
N PHE A 82 -19.20 -20.99 7.09
CA PHE A 82 -18.79 -22.24 6.43
C PHE A 82 -17.63 -22.04 5.45
N THR A 83 -17.73 -21.02 4.58
CA THR A 83 -16.67 -20.70 3.59
C THR A 83 -15.37 -20.23 4.25
N TYR A 84 -15.47 -19.52 5.37
CA TYR A 84 -14.32 -19.07 6.14
C TYR A 84 -13.49 -20.25 6.66
N HIS A 85 -14.14 -21.25 7.27
CA HIS A 85 -13.46 -22.42 7.82
C HIS A 85 -12.75 -23.24 6.72
N PHE A 86 -13.45 -23.54 5.63
CA PHE A 86 -12.88 -24.29 4.50
C PHE A 86 -11.68 -23.56 3.88
N SER A 87 -11.76 -22.25 3.70
CA SER A 87 -10.66 -21.45 3.14
C SER A 87 -9.39 -21.44 4.01
N ARG A 88 -9.52 -21.59 5.34
CA ARG A 88 -8.38 -21.66 6.25
C ARG A 88 -7.65 -22.99 6.15
N VAL A 89 -8.40 -24.09 6.12
CA VAL A 89 -7.86 -25.44 5.94
C VAL A 89 -7.11 -25.52 4.61
N TRP A 90 -7.75 -25.06 3.52
CA TRP A 90 -7.14 -25.02 2.20
C TRP A 90 -5.87 -24.13 2.14
N LYS A 91 -5.86 -22.97 2.81
CA LYS A 91 -4.67 -22.09 2.89
C LYS A 91 -3.51 -22.74 3.65
N LYS A 92 -3.79 -23.53 4.68
CA LYS A 92 -2.75 -24.25 5.44
C LYS A 92 -2.15 -25.35 4.56
N PHE A 93 -3.00 -26.15 3.92
CA PHE A 93 -2.60 -27.20 2.99
C PHE A 93 -1.79 -26.66 1.80
N ARG A 94 -2.27 -25.61 1.13
CA ARG A 94 -1.57 -24.99 0.00
C ARG A 94 -0.20 -24.41 0.38
N ARG A 95 -0.04 -23.84 1.58
CA ARG A 95 1.25 -23.33 2.06
C ARG A 95 2.25 -24.45 2.35
N TRP A 96 1.76 -25.59 2.82
CA TRP A 96 2.58 -26.78 3.01
C TRP A 96 3.05 -27.37 1.67
N LEU A 97 2.17 -27.43 0.67
CA LEU A 97 2.49 -27.95 -0.67
C LEU A 97 3.39 -27.03 -1.52
N ILE A 98 3.27 -25.70 -1.37
CA ILE A 98 3.91 -24.74 -2.27
C ILE A 98 4.74 -23.72 -1.48
N ARG A 99 6.07 -23.91 -1.47
CA ARG A 99 7.02 -22.86 -1.04
C ARG A 99 7.05 -21.77 -2.11
N LYS A 100 6.44 -20.62 -1.80
CA LYS A 100 6.49 -19.46 -2.69
C LYS A 100 7.86 -18.78 -2.57
N PRO A 101 8.53 -18.46 -3.70
CA PRO A 101 9.78 -17.71 -3.67
C PRO A 101 9.54 -16.31 -3.08
N ASN A 102 10.55 -15.78 -2.37
CA ASN A 102 10.51 -14.41 -1.84
C ASN A 102 10.65 -13.40 -2.99
N LYS A 103 9.52 -13.06 -3.62
CA LYS A 103 9.44 -12.17 -4.79
C LYS A 103 9.99 -10.78 -4.48
N LEU A 104 9.84 -10.29 -3.24
CA LEU A 104 10.38 -9.00 -2.83
C LEU A 104 11.91 -9.03 -2.81
N ALA A 105 12.53 -9.98 -2.11
CA ALA A 105 13.98 -10.10 -2.04
C ALA A 105 14.62 -10.27 -3.44
N LYS A 106 14.01 -11.08 -4.31
CA LYS A 106 14.46 -11.22 -5.71
C LYS A 106 14.40 -9.88 -6.46
N ARG A 107 13.35 -9.09 -6.27
CA ARG A 107 13.21 -7.79 -6.94
C ARG A 107 14.18 -6.76 -6.40
N ILE A 108 14.37 -6.69 -5.08
CA ILE A 108 15.37 -5.80 -4.47
C ILE A 108 16.75 -6.09 -5.09
N LYS A 109 17.16 -7.38 -5.09
CA LYS A 109 18.44 -7.80 -5.68
C LYS A 109 18.62 -7.41 -7.16
N VAL A 110 17.54 -7.38 -7.94
CA VAL A 110 17.60 -7.14 -9.39
C VAL A 110 17.50 -5.65 -9.73
N TYR A 111 16.65 -4.91 -9.01
CA TYR A 111 16.23 -3.58 -9.45
C TYR A 111 16.79 -2.44 -8.60
N PHE A 112 17.16 -2.69 -7.34
CA PHE A 112 17.69 -1.64 -6.47
C PHE A 112 19.21 -1.53 -6.65
N PRO A 113 19.73 -0.32 -6.96
CA PRO A 113 21.14 -0.04 -6.80
C PRO A 113 21.55 -0.16 -5.32
N PRO A 114 22.82 -0.52 -5.03
CA PRO A 114 23.38 -0.40 -3.68
C PRO A 114 23.15 0.99 -3.07
N GLY A 115 22.99 1.07 -1.75
CA GLY A 115 22.78 2.32 -1.03
C GLY A 115 21.53 2.36 -0.14
N PRO A 116 21.02 3.55 0.18
CA PRO A 116 19.89 3.73 1.10
C PRO A 116 18.58 3.17 0.57
N VAL A 117 17.91 2.32 1.35
CA VAL A 117 16.61 1.72 1.01
C VAL A 117 15.61 2.03 2.12
N VAL A 118 14.48 2.66 1.78
CA VAL A 118 13.40 2.92 2.73
C VAL A 118 12.24 1.94 2.54
N ASP A 119 11.77 1.32 3.64
CA ASP A 119 10.51 0.54 3.68
C ASP A 119 9.40 1.36 4.34
N ILE A 120 8.31 1.60 3.61
CA ILE A 120 7.17 2.39 4.07
C ILE A 120 6.14 1.46 4.72
N GLY A 121 5.86 1.69 6.01
CA GLY A 121 5.15 0.75 6.87
C GLY A 121 6.05 -0.42 7.26
N CYS A 122 7.25 -0.13 7.75
CA CYS A 122 8.27 -1.16 8.00
C CYS A 122 7.96 -2.09 9.18
N GLY A 123 6.96 -1.77 10.02
CA GLY A 123 6.69 -2.48 11.26
C GLY A 123 7.94 -2.58 12.11
N VAL A 124 8.23 -3.77 12.65
CA VAL A 124 9.45 -4.07 13.42
C VAL A 124 10.74 -4.16 12.57
N GLY A 125 10.69 -3.89 11.26
CA GLY A 125 11.88 -3.88 10.41
C GLY A 125 12.43 -5.25 9.99
N ASP A 126 11.64 -6.33 10.08
CA ASP A 126 12.08 -7.69 9.71
C ASP A 126 12.69 -7.78 8.30
N TYR A 127 12.07 -7.09 7.32
CA TYR A 127 12.54 -7.12 5.93
C TYR A 127 13.84 -6.34 5.75
N LEU A 128 13.95 -5.19 6.41
CA LEU A 128 15.13 -4.34 6.41
C LEU A 128 16.32 -5.07 7.04
N ALA A 129 16.11 -5.81 8.13
CA ALA A 129 17.14 -6.59 8.80
C ALA A 129 17.69 -7.73 7.93
N GLY A 130 16.86 -8.26 7.03
CA GLY A 130 17.26 -9.29 6.06
C GLY A 130 17.97 -8.76 4.81
N LEU A 131 18.15 -7.44 4.67
CA LEU A 131 18.84 -6.87 3.51
C LEU A 131 20.36 -7.10 3.58
N PRO A 132 21.01 -7.41 2.44
CA PRO A 132 22.48 -7.42 2.35
C PRO A 132 23.11 -6.11 2.83
N GLU A 133 24.36 -6.15 3.31
CA GLU A 133 25.10 -4.98 3.84
C GLU A 133 25.33 -3.86 2.82
N ILE A 134 25.21 -4.16 1.52
CA ILE A 134 25.24 -3.15 0.46
C ILE A 134 24.05 -2.17 0.51
N TYR A 135 23.05 -2.44 1.35
CA TYR A 135 21.90 -1.59 1.57
C TYR A 135 21.89 -1.01 2.99
N GLN A 136 21.71 0.31 3.06
CA GLN A 136 21.54 1.05 4.32
C GLN A 136 20.02 1.18 4.60
N PRO A 137 19.49 0.60 5.70
CA PRO A 137 18.06 0.48 5.91
C PRO A 137 17.45 1.75 6.52
N PHE A 138 16.50 2.35 5.83
CA PHE A 138 15.60 3.37 6.36
C PHE A 138 14.20 2.77 6.50
N GLY A 139 13.41 3.27 7.43
CA GLY A 139 12.05 2.77 7.64
C GLY A 139 11.13 3.88 8.11
N ILE A 140 9.88 3.86 7.66
CA ILE A 140 8.84 4.77 8.15
C ILE A 140 7.74 3.91 8.75
N GLU A 141 7.41 4.15 10.01
CA GLU A 141 6.37 3.41 10.72
C GLU A 141 5.60 4.39 11.61
N ILE A 142 4.28 4.28 11.61
CA ILE A 142 3.41 5.22 12.31
C ILE A 142 3.22 4.85 13.78
N SER A 143 3.34 3.55 14.12
CA SER A 143 3.36 3.09 15.51
C SER A 143 4.72 3.37 16.15
N GLU A 144 4.73 4.22 17.18
CA GLU A 144 5.95 4.56 17.92
C GLU A 144 6.64 3.32 18.51
N ASP A 145 5.87 2.35 19.02
CA ASP A 145 6.45 1.13 19.60
C ASP A 145 7.11 0.24 18.53
N LEU A 146 6.45 0.06 17.38
CA LEU A 146 7.03 -0.70 16.27
C LEU A 146 8.26 0.01 15.69
N ALA A 147 8.20 1.33 15.55
CA ALA A 147 9.31 2.15 15.09
C ALA A 147 10.51 2.04 16.04
N ARG A 148 10.28 2.08 17.36
CA ARG A 148 11.31 1.87 18.39
C ARG A 148 11.95 0.49 18.25
N GLN A 149 11.15 -0.58 18.17
CA GLN A 149 11.66 -1.93 17.98
C GLN A 149 12.48 -2.08 16.69
N ALA A 150 12.03 -1.47 15.58
CA ALA A 150 12.77 -1.46 14.33
C ALA A 150 14.09 -0.70 14.45
N SER A 151 14.09 0.43 15.15
CA SER A 151 15.29 1.25 15.37
C SER A 151 16.32 0.50 16.20
N GLU A 152 15.91 -0.16 17.29
CA GLU A 152 16.78 -1.01 18.12
C GLU A 152 17.41 -2.12 17.27
N ARG A 153 16.58 -2.83 16.48
CA ARG A 153 17.00 -3.93 15.62
C ARG A 153 17.99 -3.51 14.52
N LEU A 154 17.85 -2.31 13.97
CA LEU A 154 18.62 -1.83 12.82
C LEU A 154 19.74 -0.85 13.20
N SER A 155 19.95 -0.63 14.50
CA SER A 155 20.91 0.34 15.05
C SER A 155 22.34 0.19 14.51
N SER A 156 22.80 -1.03 14.27
CA SER A 156 24.15 -1.31 13.75
C SER A 156 24.30 -1.12 12.24
N ARG A 157 23.21 -0.90 11.51
CA ARG A 157 23.18 -0.84 10.03
C ARG A 157 23.30 0.58 9.47
N GLY A 158 23.44 1.58 10.34
CA GLY A 158 23.74 2.96 9.98
C GLY A 158 22.60 3.75 9.32
N GLY A 159 21.37 3.24 9.27
CA GLY A 159 20.21 3.96 8.74
C GLY A 159 19.35 4.63 9.81
N LYS A 160 18.12 5.03 9.47
CA LYS A 160 17.19 5.74 10.38
C LYS A 160 15.77 5.20 10.25
N ILE A 161 15.09 5.05 11.39
CA ILE A 161 13.65 4.80 11.46
C ILE A 161 12.92 6.10 11.84
N PHE A 162 11.87 6.42 11.09
CA PHE A 162 11.01 7.57 11.32
C PHE A 162 9.70 7.08 11.93
N ALA A 163 9.41 7.53 13.16
CA ALA A 163 8.13 7.31 13.83
C ALA A 163 7.14 8.40 13.35
N ALA A 164 6.54 8.21 12.18
CA ALA A 164 5.74 9.23 11.50
C ALA A 164 4.77 8.61 10.49
N SER A 165 3.82 9.42 9.99
CA SER A 165 3.08 9.03 8.79
C SER A 165 4.00 8.89 7.57
N ALA A 166 3.56 8.17 6.54
CA ALA A 166 4.40 7.92 5.36
C ALA A 166 4.83 9.21 4.63
N ILE A 167 3.93 10.18 4.52
CA ILE A 167 4.21 11.46 3.86
C ILE A 167 5.18 12.30 4.69
N GLU A 168 4.95 12.40 6.00
CA GLU A 168 5.84 13.13 6.91
C GLU A 168 7.24 12.50 6.95
N GLY A 169 7.34 11.17 7.14
CA GLY A 169 8.62 10.48 7.17
C GLY A 169 9.42 10.59 5.87
N LEU A 170 8.74 10.59 4.71
CA LEU A 170 9.42 10.86 3.44
C LEU A 170 9.84 12.32 3.28
N SER A 171 9.11 13.27 3.90
CA SER A 171 9.47 14.69 3.84
C SER A 171 10.75 15.01 4.61
N GLU A 172 11.09 14.22 5.64
CA GLU A 172 12.37 14.29 6.35
C GLU A 172 13.53 13.67 5.56
N ILE A 173 13.25 12.83 4.56
CA ILE A 173 14.27 12.24 3.72
C ILE A 173 14.75 13.27 2.70
N LYS A 174 16.08 13.43 2.63
CA LYS A 174 16.72 14.30 1.64
C LYS A 174 16.28 13.91 0.22
N LYS A 175 15.99 14.90 -0.61
CA LYS A 175 15.70 14.67 -2.02
C LYS A 175 16.86 13.94 -2.69
N GLU A 176 16.53 13.03 -3.60
CA GLU A 176 17.50 12.31 -4.42
C GLU A 176 18.57 11.52 -3.64
N SER A 177 18.25 11.01 -2.46
CA SER A 177 19.20 10.27 -1.61
C SER A 177 18.91 8.78 -1.46
N MET A 178 17.76 8.29 -1.92
CA MET A 178 17.37 6.88 -1.76
C MET A 178 17.63 6.08 -3.04
N SER A 179 18.30 4.93 -2.92
CA SER A 179 18.47 3.99 -4.04
C SER A 179 17.23 3.13 -4.26
N GLY A 180 16.47 2.85 -3.20
CA GLY A 180 15.29 1.99 -3.24
C GLY A 180 14.16 2.41 -2.32
N ILE A 181 12.90 2.24 -2.75
CA ILE A 181 11.70 2.41 -1.92
C ILE A 181 10.82 1.17 -1.97
N ILE A 182 10.42 0.66 -0.82
CA ILE A 182 9.51 -0.49 -0.71
C ILE A 182 8.14 0.03 -0.24
N MET A 183 7.09 -0.28 -1.01
CA MET A 183 5.69 -0.04 -0.66
C MET A 183 4.92 -1.35 -0.79
N ARG A 184 4.98 -2.18 0.26
CA ARG A 184 4.44 -3.54 0.21
C ARG A 184 3.18 -3.67 1.04
N SER A 185 2.05 -3.75 0.35
CA SER A 185 0.71 -3.77 0.98
C SER A 185 0.52 -2.53 1.88
N PHE A 186 0.88 -1.37 1.33
CA PHE A 186 0.86 -0.08 2.02
C PHE A 186 0.03 0.96 1.23
N LEU A 187 0.29 1.12 -0.07
CA LEU A 187 -0.34 2.15 -0.90
C LEU A 187 -1.88 2.06 -0.94
N GLU A 188 -2.46 0.87 -0.72
CA GLU A 188 -3.90 0.67 -0.56
C GLU A 188 -4.51 1.28 0.72
N HIS A 189 -3.66 1.56 1.72
CA HIS A 189 -4.02 2.16 3.00
C HIS A 189 -3.83 3.67 3.05
N GLU A 190 -3.04 4.23 2.12
CA GLU A 190 -2.72 5.66 2.09
C GLU A 190 -3.90 6.51 1.62
N ARG A 191 -4.24 7.60 2.31
CA ARG A 191 -5.33 8.47 1.88
C ARG A 191 -4.95 9.40 0.74
N GLU A 192 -3.69 9.77 0.66
CA GLU A 192 -3.17 10.69 -0.35
C GLU A 192 -2.12 9.98 -1.22
N PRO A 193 -2.51 8.92 -1.96
CA PRO A 193 -1.55 8.05 -2.65
C PRO A 193 -0.72 8.80 -3.71
N LEU A 194 -1.29 9.82 -4.36
CA LEU A 194 -0.54 10.67 -5.31
C LEU A 194 0.54 11.51 -4.61
N VAL A 195 0.21 12.08 -3.45
CA VAL A 195 1.17 12.86 -2.65
C VAL A 195 2.29 11.94 -2.17
N LEU A 196 1.95 10.77 -1.64
CA LEU A 196 2.92 9.77 -1.22
C LEU A 196 3.84 9.34 -2.37
N LEU A 197 3.29 9.04 -3.54
CA LEU A 197 4.08 8.69 -4.72
C LEU A 197 4.98 9.84 -5.16
N GLY A 198 4.51 11.09 -5.08
CA GLY A 198 5.31 12.29 -5.35
C GLY A 198 6.50 12.44 -4.42
N SER A 199 6.27 12.29 -3.11
CA SER A 199 7.33 12.29 -2.10
C SER A 199 8.32 11.15 -2.33
N ALA A 200 7.84 9.95 -2.66
CA ALA A 200 8.69 8.79 -2.97
C ALA A 200 9.56 9.05 -4.21
N TRP A 201 8.98 9.62 -5.27
CA TRP A 201 9.71 10.00 -6.48
C TRP A 201 10.78 11.08 -6.18
N SER A 202 10.46 12.05 -5.33
CA SER A 202 11.40 13.11 -4.92
C SER A 202 12.57 12.55 -4.10
N ALA A 203 12.30 11.62 -3.18
CA ALA A 203 13.32 11.00 -2.32
C ALA A 203 14.30 10.09 -3.10
N LEU A 204 13.84 9.43 -4.17
CA LEU A 204 14.69 8.57 -4.99
C LEU A 204 15.79 9.34 -5.73
N SER A 205 17.01 8.83 -5.67
CA SER A 205 18.11 9.26 -6.53
C SER A 205 17.80 8.98 -8.00
N PRO A 206 18.40 9.71 -8.95
CA PRO A 206 18.36 9.34 -10.37
C PRO A 206 18.76 7.88 -10.57
N GLY A 207 17.92 7.11 -11.28
CA GLY A 207 18.12 5.68 -11.46
C GLY A 207 17.72 4.83 -10.26
N GLY A 208 17.26 5.40 -9.14
CA GLY A 208 16.65 4.67 -8.04
C GLY A 208 15.28 4.10 -8.41
N ALA A 209 14.84 3.05 -7.70
CA ALA A 209 13.61 2.32 -8.02
C ALA A 209 12.67 2.16 -6.82
N ALA A 210 11.38 2.02 -7.09
CA ALA A 210 10.39 1.63 -6.09
C ALA A 210 9.73 0.29 -6.44
N ILE A 211 9.53 -0.56 -5.44
CA ILE A 211 8.78 -1.81 -5.55
C ILE A 211 7.43 -1.62 -4.87
N ILE A 212 6.36 -1.69 -5.66
CA ILE A 212 4.99 -1.53 -5.19
C ILE A 212 4.29 -2.88 -5.24
N LYS A 213 3.60 -3.26 -4.16
CA LYS A 213 2.71 -4.41 -4.13
C LYS A 213 1.39 -3.98 -3.51
N VAL A 214 0.31 -4.17 -4.25
CA VAL A 214 -1.07 -3.82 -3.83
C VAL A 214 -2.04 -4.94 -4.21
N PRO A 215 -3.24 -5.00 -3.61
CA PRO A 215 -4.33 -5.85 -4.06
C PRO A 215 -4.69 -5.55 -5.52
N ASN A 216 -5.05 -6.59 -6.28
CA ASN A 216 -5.50 -6.47 -7.66
C ASN A 216 -7.03 -6.45 -7.71
N TYR A 217 -7.59 -5.24 -7.77
CA TYR A 217 -9.03 -5.05 -7.90
C TYR A 217 -9.56 -5.61 -9.23
N ALA A 218 -8.77 -5.67 -10.31
CA ALA A 218 -9.21 -6.27 -11.57
C ALA A 218 -9.24 -7.82 -11.57
N SER A 219 -8.83 -8.47 -10.46
CA SER A 219 -8.73 -9.93 -10.40
C SER A 219 -10.08 -10.62 -10.66
N PHE A 220 -10.02 -11.76 -11.35
CA PHE A 220 -11.16 -12.65 -11.56
C PHE A 220 -11.74 -13.14 -10.23
N ASN A 221 -10.87 -13.42 -9.26
CA ASN A 221 -11.31 -13.80 -7.91
C ASN A 221 -12.13 -12.69 -7.23
N ARG A 222 -11.82 -11.40 -7.45
CA ARG A 222 -12.67 -10.29 -7.00
C ARG A 222 -14.06 -10.35 -7.61
N LYS A 223 -14.14 -10.57 -8.93
CA LYS A 223 -15.42 -10.67 -9.65
C LYS A 223 -16.27 -11.86 -9.17
N LEU A 224 -15.63 -13.01 -8.99
CA LEU A 224 -16.29 -14.24 -8.51
C LEU A 224 -16.76 -14.13 -7.06
N MET A 225 -15.91 -13.61 -6.16
CA MET A 225 -16.21 -13.56 -4.73
C MET A 225 -17.12 -12.39 -4.33
N GLY A 226 -17.23 -11.37 -5.18
CA GLY A 226 -18.02 -10.17 -4.90
C GLY A 226 -17.67 -9.56 -3.53
N ASN A 227 -18.68 -9.31 -2.69
CA ASN A 227 -18.54 -8.76 -1.33
C ASN A 227 -17.63 -9.60 -0.41
N ARG A 228 -17.35 -10.87 -0.75
CA ARG A 228 -16.49 -11.78 0.02
C ARG A 228 -15.02 -11.71 -0.36
N TRP A 229 -14.67 -10.91 -1.38
CA TRP A 229 -13.30 -10.83 -1.86
C TRP A 229 -12.33 -10.42 -0.75
N CYS A 230 -11.18 -11.09 -0.67
CA CYS A 230 -10.27 -10.92 0.46
C CYS A 230 -9.56 -9.55 0.50
N GLY A 231 -9.59 -8.81 -0.61
CA GLY A 231 -9.08 -7.45 -0.72
C GLY A 231 -10.04 -6.38 -0.17
N PHE A 232 -11.31 -6.69 0.12
CA PHE A 232 -12.17 -5.77 0.86
C PHE A 232 -11.83 -5.85 2.36
N ARG A 233 -11.16 -4.82 2.87
CA ARG A 233 -10.82 -4.66 4.28
C ARG A 233 -11.26 -3.28 4.73
N PHE A 234 -12.35 -3.21 5.48
CA PHE A 234 -12.85 -1.97 6.02
C PHE A 234 -12.41 -1.82 7.48
N PRO A 235 -12.07 -0.61 7.95
CA PRO A 235 -11.83 0.59 7.14
C PRO A 235 -10.44 0.67 6.47
N GLY A 236 -9.58 -0.34 6.69
CA GLY A 236 -8.15 -0.23 6.38
C GLY A 236 -7.78 -0.02 4.89
N HIS A 237 -8.39 -0.73 3.95
CA HIS A 237 -8.13 -0.55 2.52
C HIS A 237 -9.00 0.60 1.99
N VAL A 238 -8.37 1.73 1.72
CA VAL A 238 -9.02 2.94 1.25
C VAL A 238 -8.91 3.12 -0.26
N ASN A 239 -7.95 2.47 -0.93
CA ASN A 239 -7.78 2.53 -2.38
C ASN A 239 -7.82 1.14 -3.04
N TYR A 240 -8.47 1.04 -4.21
CA TYR A 240 -8.68 -0.23 -4.91
C TYR A 240 -8.11 -0.18 -6.32
N PHE A 241 -6.84 -0.58 -6.45
CA PHE A 241 -6.09 -0.49 -7.69
C PHE A 241 -6.40 -1.62 -8.67
N THR A 242 -6.67 -1.26 -9.93
CA THR A 242 -6.50 -2.12 -11.11
C THR A 242 -5.10 -1.93 -11.72
N PRO A 243 -4.62 -2.84 -12.59
CA PRO A 243 -3.35 -2.66 -13.29
C PRO A 243 -3.26 -1.33 -14.05
N GLU A 244 -4.34 -0.93 -14.70
CA GLU A 244 -4.44 0.29 -15.50
C GLU A 244 -4.38 1.52 -14.59
N SER A 245 -5.17 1.53 -13.51
CA SER A 245 -5.19 2.67 -12.57
C SER A 245 -3.87 2.83 -11.81
N LEU A 246 -3.19 1.73 -11.43
CA LEU A 246 -1.89 1.77 -10.78
C LEU A 246 -0.84 2.34 -11.73
N ARG A 247 -0.78 1.84 -12.97
CA ARG A 247 0.12 2.33 -14.01
C ARG A 247 -0.07 3.83 -14.24
N ALA A 248 -1.31 4.25 -14.48
CA ALA A 248 -1.63 5.65 -14.75
C ALA A 248 -1.22 6.57 -13.59
N MET A 249 -1.42 6.13 -12.34
CA MET A 249 -1.10 6.93 -11.15
C MET A 249 0.41 7.07 -10.92
N VAL A 250 1.20 6.02 -11.14
CA VAL A 250 2.67 6.14 -10.99
C VAL A 250 3.27 6.96 -12.12
N GLU A 251 2.79 6.78 -13.36
CA GLU A 251 3.26 7.52 -14.53
C GLU A 251 2.91 9.01 -14.43
N SER A 252 1.75 9.37 -13.87
CA SER A 252 1.37 10.78 -13.66
C SER A 252 2.28 11.55 -12.70
N VAL A 253 3.02 10.84 -11.83
CA VAL A 253 4.00 11.42 -10.91
C VAL A 253 5.40 11.53 -11.53
N GLY A 254 5.63 10.89 -12.69
CA GLY A 254 6.92 10.89 -13.38
C GLY A 254 7.75 9.62 -13.17
N PHE A 255 7.17 8.55 -12.61
CA PHE A 255 7.80 7.23 -12.62
C PHE A 255 7.72 6.58 -13.99
N GLN A 256 8.78 5.86 -14.39
CA GLN A 256 8.71 4.91 -15.49
C GLN A 256 8.47 3.50 -14.98
N VAL A 257 7.54 2.78 -15.61
CA VAL A 257 7.28 1.37 -15.28
C VAL A 257 8.35 0.49 -15.89
N GLU A 258 9.23 -0.04 -15.05
CA GLU A 258 10.31 -0.93 -15.47
C GLU A 258 9.87 -2.40 -15.49
N LYS A 259 9.04 -2.83 -14.52
CA LYS A 259 8.52 -4.20 -14.49
C LYS A 259 7.06 -4.26 -14.09
N PHE A 260 6.23 -4.68 -15.03
CA PHE A 260 4.81 -4.97 -14.80
C PHE A 260 4.27 -5.96 -15.84
N SER A 261 4.72 -7.22 -15.78
CA SER A 261 4.31 -8.26 -16.74
C SER A 261 2.99 -8.93 -16.37
N LEU A 262 2.45 -9.76 -17.28
CA LEU A 262 1.27 -10.59 -17.03
C LEU A 262 1.37 -11.43 -15.75
N THR A 263 2.54 -11.97 -15.41
CA THR A 263 2.73 -12.73 -14.16
C THR A 263 2.73 -11.85 -12.91
N ASP A 264 2.93 -10.55 -13.08
CA ASP A 264 2.97 -9.57 -12.01
C ASP A 264 1.60 -8.99 -11.68
N HIS A 265 0.66 -9.03 -12.63
CA HIS A 265 -0.73 -8.61 -12.45
C HIS A 265 -1.72 -9.67 -12.98
N PHE A 266 -1.36 -10.95 -12.82
CA PHE A 266 -2.13 -12.05 -13.37
C PHE A 266 -3.56 -12.01 -12.86
N TYR A 267 -4.53 -12.22 -13.75
CA TYR A 267 -5.96 -12.03 -13.44
C TYR A 267 -6.47 -12.98 -12.35
N LEU A 268 -5.85 -14.14 -12.14
CA LEU A 268 -6.19 -15.05 -11.04
C LEU A 268 -5.49 -14.70 -9.70
N SER A 269 -4.58 -13.73 -9.69
CA SER A 269 -3.89 -13.29 -8.48
C SER A 269 -4.63 -12.12 -7.83
N ASP A 270 -4.93 -12.26 -6.53
CA ASP A 270 -5.50 -11.18 -5.70
C ASP A 270 -4.53 -10.02 -5.43
N ASN A 271 -3.26 -10.18 -5.80
CA ASN A 271 -2.22 -9.18 -5.60
C ASN A 271 -1.48 -8.94 -6.90
N MET A 272 -1.05 -7.71 -7.11
CA MET A 272 -0.16 -7.33 -8.20
C MET A 272 1.10 -6.66 -7.69
N TRP A 273 2.13 -6.66 -8.52
CA TRP A 273 3.47 -6.21 -8.16
C TRP A 273 4.09 -5.37 -9.26
N MET A 274 4.43 -4.12 -9.00
CA MET A 274 5.08 -3.23 -9.97
C MET A 274 6.49 -2.88 -9.50
N VAL A 275 7.42 -2.73 -10.44
CA VAL A 275 8.68 -2.02 -10.22
C VAL A 275 8.65 -0.78 -11.10
N VAL A 276 8.92 0.36 -10.48
CA VAL A 276 9.02 1.64 -11.15
C VAL A 276 10.39 2.25 -10.90
N ARG A 277 10.88 3.08 -11.82
CA ARG A 277 12.18 3.73 -11.74
C ARG A 277 12.04 5.24 -11.90
N LYS A 278 12.88 5.99 -11.19
CA LYS A 278 13.10 7.41 -11.46
C LYS A 278 14.10 7.54 -12.60
N CYS A 279 13.68 8.16 -13.70
CA CYS A 279 14.56 8.39 -14.83
C CYS A 279 15.77 9.23 -14.43
N ASN A 280 16.92 8.94 -15.02
CA ASN A 280 17.98 9.92 -15.08
C ASN A 280 17.44 11.11 -15.88
N LYS A 281 17.57 12.34 -15.37
CA LYS A 281 17.41 13.52 -16.23
C LYS A 281 18.30 13.27 -17.44
N ILE A 282 17.71 13.21 -18.63
CA ILE A 282 18.48 13.25 -19.87
C ILE A 282 19.30 14.54 -19.75
N ARG A 283 20.63 14.42 -19.67
CA ARG A 283 21.49 15.58 -19.94
C ARG A 283 21.11 15.94 -21.37
N ASN A 284 20.38 17.04 -21.55
CA ASN A 284 20.29 17.66 -22.87
C ASN A 284 21.74 17.89 -23.28
N THR A 285 22.21 17.10 -24.23
CA THR A 285 23.40 17.45 -24.99
C THR A 285 23.00 18.63 -25.85
N ASP A 286 23.72 19.73 -25.65
CA ASP A 286 23.59 21.01 -26.35
C ASP A 286 23.50 20.86 -27.87
#